data_AF-A0A8S2G190-F1
#
_entry.id   AF-A0A8S2G190-F1
#
_cell.length_a   1.000
_cell.length_b   1.000
_cell.length_c   1.000
_cell.angle_alpha   90.00
_cell.angle_beta   90.00
_cell.angle_gamma   90.00
#
_symmetry.space_group_name_H-M   'P 1'
#
loop_
_entity.id
_entity.type
_entity.pdbx_description
1 polymer ?
#
loop_
_entity_poly.entity_id
_entity_poly.type
_entity_poly.pdbx_seq_one_letter_code
_entity_poly.pdbx_strand_id
1 'polypeptide(L)'
;IRQEDERYRMRLRHQVERDKLILSHEQDILRLYGNATRSSINQDIPFSYCALLKDSEVYNFPSSLQTDKERLTDSDGKPLNNETAKRKHRWNGRFFIKTIDDSNFKYKRFSQDLNQRQRIEAETLYAMQRRVWLKHLSKDPSRTTNNDIFIPSVEIKENFWTPWQKSQL
;
A
#
# COMPACT_ATOMS: atom_id res chain seq x y z
N ILE A 1 -25.57 18.56 -9.55
CA ILE A 1 -25.32 17.32 -10.32
C ILE A 1 -23.82 17.19 -10.60
N ARG A 2 -23.22 17.98 -11.50
CA ARG A 2 -21.78 17.87 -11.86
C ARG A 2 -20.77 17.82 -10.69
N GLN A 3 -20.93 18.67 -9.66
CA GLN A 3 -20.03 18.67 -8.50
C GLN A 3 -20.17 17.43 -7.61
N GLU A 4 -21.37 16.85 -7.53
CA GLU A 4 -21.56 15.60 -6.79
C GLU A 4 -20.96 14.42 -7.55
N ASP A 5 -21.04 14.42 -8.89
CA ASP A 5 -20.39 13.41 -9.71
C ASP A 5 -18.87 13.41 -9.52
N GLU A 6 -18.25 14.59 -9.42
CA GLU A 6 -16.82 14.73 -9.10
C GLU A 6 -16.47 14.17 -7.72
N ARG A 7 -17.27 14.48 -6.69
CA ARG A 7 -17.08 13.94 -5.34
C ARG A 7 -17.27 12.42 -5.31
N TYR A 8 -18.27 11.90 -6.02
CA TYR A 8 -18.52 10.47 -6.13
C TYR A 8 -17.38 9.73 -6.81
N ARG A 9 -16.88 10.25 -7.94
CA ARG A 9 -15.71 9.67 -8.64
C ARG A 9 -14.47 9.69 -7.76
N MET A 10 -14.24 10.76 -7.01
CA MET A 10 -13.13 10.85 -6.06
C MET A 10 -13.25 9.80 -4.96
N ARG A 11 -14.43 9.66 -4.32
CA ARG A 11 -14.68 8.62 -3.30
C ARG A 11 -14.43 7.21 -3.85
N LEU A 12 -14.93 6.92 -5.05
CA LEU A 12 -14.74 5.62 -5.69
C LEU A 12 -13.26 5.33 -5.97
N ARG A 13 -12.54 6.32 -6.52
CA ARG A 13 -11.10 6.21 -6.77
C ARG A 13 -10.33 5.97 -5.47
N HIS A 14 -10.62 6.75 -4.43
CA HIS A 14 -9.99 6.61 -3.11
C HIS A 14 -10.26 5.24 -2.51
N GLN A 15 -11.48 4.73 -2.61
CA GLN A 15 -11.84 3.38 -2.17
C GLN A 15 -11.03 2.30 -2.90
N VAL A 16 -10.96 2.36 -4.23
CA VAL A 16 -10.21 1.39 -5.04
C VAL A 16 -8.71 1.42 -4.71
N GLU A 17 -8.12 2.60 -4.52
CA GLU A 17 -6.70 2.73 -4.16
C GLU A 17 -6.39 2.10 -2.79
N ARG A 18 -7.30 2.23 -1.83
CA ARG A 18 -7.16 1.61 -0.51
C ARG A 18 -7.28 0.10 -0.58
N ASP A 19 -8.31 -0.40 -1.26
CA ASP A 19 -8.56 -1.83 -1.39
C ASP A 19 -7.38 -2.52 -2.09
N LYS A 20 -6.78 -1.87 -3.09
CA LYS A 20 -5.54 -2.34 -3.73
C LYS A 20 -4.37 -2.42 -2.75
N LEU A 21 -4.16 -1.39 -1.92
CA LEU A 21 -3.06 -1.38 -0.95
C LEU A 21 -3.24 -2.48 0.12
N ILE A 22 -4.47 -2.63 0.63
CA ILE A 22 -4.82 -3.68 1.59
C ILE A 22 -4.53 -5.05 0.95
N LEU A 23 -5.16 -5.36 -0.19
CA LEU A 23 -5.00 -6.63 -0.90
C LEU A 23 -3.54 -6.97 -1.21
N SER A 24 -2.75 -5.97 -1.63
CA SER A 24 -1.32 -6.17 -1.87
C SER A 24 -0.60 -6.62 -0.61
N HIS A 25 -0.87 -5.98 0.52
CA HIS A 25 -0.26 -6.35 1.80
C HIS A 25 -0.74 -7.72 2.31
N GLU A 26 -2.03 -8.06 2.19
CA GLU A 26 -2.52 -9.40 2.57
C GLU A 26 -1.84 -10.49 1.76
N GLN A 27 -1.71 -10.27 0.45
CA GLN A 27 -1.01 -11.20 -0.41
C GLN A 27 0.47 -11.35 -0.03
N ASP A 28 1.15 -10.26 0.32
CA ASP A 28 2.55 -10.31 0.73
C ASP A 28 2.72 -11.09 2.04
N ILE A 29 1.85 -10.87 3.02
CA ILE A 29 1.85 -11.63 4.28
C ILE A 29 1.60 -13.11 3.99
N LEU A 30 0.56 -13.46 3.23
CA LEU A 30 0.26 -14.86 2.87
C LEU A 30 1.43 -15.54 2.16
N ARG A 31 2.15 -14.82 1.29
CA ARG A 31 3.35 -15.33 0.62
C ARG A 31 4.47 -15.60 1.62
N LEU A 32 4.72 -14.69 2.56
CA LEU A 32 5.74 -14.87 3.59
C LEU A 32 5.45 -16.09 4.46
N TYR A 33 4.20 -16.29 4.88
CA TYR A 33 3.79 -17.49 5.62
C TYR A 33 3.94 -18.75 4.77
N GLY A 34 3.51 -18.74 3.50
CA GLY A 34 3.65 -19.87 2.59
C GLY A 34 5.11 -20.28 2.39
N ASN A 35 6.02 -19.31 2.30
CA ASN A 35 7.45 -19.57 2.22
C ASN A 35 8.01 -20.15 3.53
N ALA A 36 7.60 -19.60 4.68
CA ALA A 36 7.99 -20.09 5.99
C ALA A 36 7.56 -21.55 6.21
N THR A 37 6.32 -21.89 5.87
CA THR A 37 5.80 -23.27 5.99
C THR A 37 6.55 -24.24 5.09
N ARG A 38 6.80 -23.86 3.82
CA ARG A 38 7.59 -24.68 2.89
C ARG A 38 8.97 -24.99 3.43
N SER A 39 9.68 -23.96 3.90
CA SER A 39 11.01 -24.16 4.47
C SER A 39 10.99 -24.93 5.79
N SER A 40 9.93 -24.80 6.61
CA SER A 40 9.78 -25.59 7.84
C SER A 40 9.64 -27.09 7.59
N ILE A 41 9.17 -27.49 6.40
CA ILE A 41 9.01 -28.89 5.98
C ILE A 41 10.22 -29.33 5.11
N ASN A 42 11.26 -28.48 4.98
CA ASN A 42 12.40 -28.68 4.08
C ASN A 42 11.98 -28.90 2.62
N GLN A 43 10.90 -28.25 2.21
CA GLN A 43 10.45 -28.24 0.82
C GLN A 43 11.06 -27.03 0.10
N ASP A 44 12.01 -27.30 -0.79
CA ASP A 44 12.71 -26.25 -1.54
C ASP A 44 11.86 -25.66 -2.68
N ILE A 45 10.95 -26.45 -3.28
CA ILE A 45 10.19 -26.07 -4.48
C ILE A 45 8.69 -26.30 -4.23
N PRO A 46 7.81 -25.33 -4.56
CA PRO A 46 6.37 -25.52 -4.37
C PRO A 46 5.84 -26.59 -5.35
N PHE A 47 4.90 -27.43 -4.90
CA PHE A 47 4.27 -28.44 -5.78
C PHE A 47 3.36 -27.85 -6.87
N SER A 48 2.96 -26.58 -6.72
CA SER A 48 2.14 -25.87 -7.69
C SER A 48 3.01 -25.20 -8.75
N TYR A 49 2.78 -25.54 -10.02
CA TYR A 49 3.46 -24.90 -11.16
C TYR A 49 3.19 -23.39 -11.23
N CYS A 50 1.98 -22.94 -10.87
CA CYS A 50 1.67 -21.52 -10.78
C CYS A 50 2.47 -20.81 -9.68
N ALA A 51 2.77 -21.49 -8.57
CA ALA A 51 3.62 -20.95 -7.51
C ALA A 51 5.09 -20.88 -7.97
N LEU A 52 5.57 -21.88 -8.72
CA LEU A 52 6.90 -21.87 -9.31
C LEU A 52 7.08 -20.71 -10.30
N LEU A 53 6.17 -20.54 -11.27
CA LEU A 53 6.22 -19.46 -12.26
C LEU A 53 6.18 -18.06 -11.59
N LYS A 54 5.44 -17.94 -10.49
CA LYS A 54 5.32 -16.69 -9.74
C LYS A 54 6.56 -16.40 -8.89
N ASP A 55 7.15 -17.41 -8.24
CA ASP A 55 8.41 -17.30 -7.49
C ASP A 55 9.59 -17.00 -8.44
N SER A 56 9.53 -17.48 -9.69
CA SER A 56 10.55 -17.21 -10.72
C SER A 56 10.56 -15.78 -11.29
N GLU A 57 9.78 -14.86 -10.71
CA GLU A 57 9.72 -13.44 -11.08
C GLU A 57 9.50 -13.17 -12.59
N VAL A 58 8.97 -14.14 -13.35
CA VAL A 58 8.76 -14.04 -14.82
C VAL A 58 7.88 -12.83 -15.21
N TYR A 59 7.09 -12.32 -14.27
CA TYR A 59 6.21 -11.15 -14.46
C TYR A 59 6.66 -9.89 -13.69
N ASN A 60 7.67 -9.97 -12.82
CA ASN A 60 8.24 -8.77 -12.22
C ASN A 60 9.23 -8.20 -13.23
N PHE A 61 8.96 -7.00 -13.77
CA PHE A 61 9.96 -6.28 -14.55
C PHE A 61 11.26 -6.26 -13.74
N PRO A 62 12.41 -6.65 -14.31
CA PRO A 62 13.68 -6.61 -13.59
C PRO A 62 13.87 -5.17 -13.14
N SER A 63 13.84 -4.94 -11.82
CA SER A 63 14.31 -3.68 -11.28
C SER A 63 15.77 -3.56 -11.73
N SER A 64 16.01 -2.73 -12.74
CA SER A 64 17.30 -2.59 -13.42
C SER A 64 18.38 -1.92 -12.55
N LEU A 65 18.28 -2.05 -11.22
CA LEU A 65 19.10 -1.34 -10.24
C LEU A 65 19.54 -2.17 -9.03
N GLN A 66 19.07 -3.41 -8.85
CA GLN A 66 19.67 -4.33 -7.88
C GLN A 66 20.41 -5.41 -8.63
N THR A 67 21.65 -5.10 -9.04
CA THR A 67 22.56 -6.16 -9.48
C THR A 67 22.77 -7.13 -8.32
N ASP A 68 22.65 -8.42 -8.61
CA ASP A 68 22.83 -9.54 -7.66
C ASP A 68 24.16 -9.52 -6.87
N LYS A 69 25.06 -8.59 -7.19
CA LYS A 69 26.32 -8.35 -6.49
C LYS A 69 26.15 -7.82 -5.06
N GLU A 70 25.14 -7.01 -4.75
CA GLU A 70 24.92 -6.53 -3.37
C GLU A 70 24.33 -7.60 -2.45
N ARG A 71 23.61 -8.58 -3.00
CA ARG A 71 23.02 -9.69 -2.21
C ARG A 71 24.06 -10.77 -1.85
N LEU A 72 25.19 -10.81 -2.55
CA LEU A 72 26.24 -11.82 -2.42
C LEU A 72 27.50 -11.29 -1.75
N THR A 73 27.40 -10.25 -0.92
CA THR A 73 28.51 -9.77 -0.10
C THR A 73 28.15 -9.76 1.37
N ASP A 74 29.08 -10.18 2.23
CA ASP A 74 28.95 -9.96 3.68
C ASP A 74 29.08 -8.46 4.02
N SER A 75 28.80 -8.10 5.28
CA SER A 75 28.95 -6.72 5.81
C SER A 75 30.34 -6.12 5.57
N ASP A 76 31.34 -6.98 5.32
CA ASP A 76 32.73 -6.61 5.06
C ASP A 76 33.08 -6.60 3.56
N GLY A 77 32.09 -6.65 2.66
CA GLY A 77 32.29 -6.57 1.21
C GLY A 77 32.91 -7.82 0.57
N LYS A 78 33.10 -8.91 1.32
CA LYS A 78 33.63 -10.17 0.77
C LYS A 78 32.56 -10.96 0.01
N PRO A 79 32.91 -11.57 -1.14
CA PRO A 79 32.00 -12.44 -1.88
C PRO A 79 31.61 -13.63 -1.00
N LEU A 80 30.31 -13.76 -0.81
CA LEU A 80 29.71 -14.77 0.03
C LEU A 80 29.94 -16.14 -0.62
N ASN A 81 30.66 -17.03 0.06
CA ASN A 81 30.78 -18.39 -0.45
C ASN A 81 29.39 -19.03 -0.53
N ASN A 82 29.21 -19.98 -1.45
CA ASN A 82 27.90 -20.55 -1.78
C ASN A 82 27.18 -21.15 -0.55
N GLU A 83 27.93 -21.56 0.49
CA GLU A 83 27.38 -22.01 1.77
C GLU A 83 26.89 -20.88 2.68
N THR A 84 27.58 -19.75 2.77
CA THR A 84 27.18 -18.62 3.62
C THR A 84 26.00 -17.87 3.00
N ALA A 85 25.90 -17.88 1.66
CA ALA A 85 24.74 -17.42 0.90
C ALA A 85 23.53 -18.32 1.17
N LYS A 86 23.72 -19.64 1.08
CA LYS A 86 22.70 -20.62 1.47
C LYS A 86 22.29 -20.51 2.94
N ARG A 87 23.19 -20.18 3.87
CA ARG A 87 22.87 -19.97 5.29
C ARG A 87 22.09 -18.67 5.54
N LYS A 88 22.41 -17.58 4.84
CA LYS A 88 21.64 -16.31 4.90
C LYS A 88 20.24 -16.44 4.27
N HIS A 89 20.11 -17.28 3.24
CA HIS A 89 18.81 -17.59 2.61
C HIS A 89 18.06 -18.75 3.26
N ARG A 90 18.65 -19.40 4.29
CA ARG A 90 17.95 -20.44 5.04
C ARG A 90 16.92 -19.77 5.92
N TRP A 91 15.65 -20.01 5.60
CA TRP A 91 14.53 -19.56 6.41
C TRP A 91 14.75 -19.94 7.88
N ASN A 92 14.78 -18.90 8.72
CA ASN A 92 14.95 -18.99 10.17
C ASN A 92 13.77 -18.23 10.81
N GLY A 93 13.20 -18.72 11.90
CA GLY A 93 12.09 -18.05 12.59
C GLY A 93 12.36 -16.58 12.90
N ARG A 94 13.61 -16.20 13.25
CA ARG A 94 14.00 -14.79 13.44
C ARG A 94 13.96 -13.98 12.15
N PHE A 95 14.40 -14.57 11.05
CA PHE A 95 14.35 -13.94 9.73
C PHE A 95 12.90 -13.76 9.28
N PHE A 96 12.04 -14.74 9.53
CA PHE A 96 10.61 -14.66 9.24
C PHE A 96 9.94 -13.51 9.99
N ILE A 97 10.13 -13.43 11.31
CA ILE A 97 9.58 -12.35 12.14
C ILE A 97 10.04 -10.99 11.61
N LYS A 98 11.34 -10.81 11.38
CA LYS A 98 11.88 -9.56 10.83
C LYS A 98 11.25 -9.21 9.48
N THR A 99 11.06 -10.19 8.60
CA THR A 99 10.49 -9.95 7.27
C THR A 99 9.01 -9.54 7.34
N ILE A 100 8.26 -10.13 8.28
CA ILE A 100 6.88 -9.72 8.57
C ILE A 100 6.86 -8.28 9.11
N ASP A 101 7.74 -7.94 10.05
CA ASP A 101 7.85 -6.58 10.59
C ASP A 101 8.21 -5.56 9.51
N ASP A 102 9.17 -5.87 8.64
CA ASP A 102 9.55 -5.02 7.52
C ASP A 102 8.37 -4.81 6.54
N SER A 103 7.58 -5.86 6.28
CA SER A 103 6.36 -5.79 5.46
C SER A 103 5.28 -4.90 6.11
N ASN A 104 5.03 -5.09 7.41
CA ASN A 104 4.09 -4.29 8.19
C ASN A 104 4.50 -2.82 8.23
N PHE A 105 5.79 -2.54 8.42
CA PHE A 105 6.33 -1.18 8.40
C PHE A 105 6.14 -0.50 7.05
N LYS A 106 6.44 -1.21 5.95
CA LYS A 106 6.20 -0.73 4.57
C LYS A 106 4.72 -0.42 4.35
N TYR A 107 3.82 -1.32 4.74
CA TYR A 107 2.38 -1.11 4.63
C TYR A 107 1.90 0.11 5.42
N LYS A 108 2.38 0.29 6.65
CA LYS A 108 2.04 1.45 7.49
C LYS A 108 2.49 2.75 6.83
N ARG A 109 3.71 2.80 6.30
CA ARG A 109 4.23 3.96 5.57
C ARG A 109 3.37 4.28 4.35
N PHE A 110 3.10 3.30 3.49
CA PHE A 110 2.28 3.51 2.30
C PHE A 110 0.83 3.92 2.63
N SER A 111 0.28 3.40 3.73
CA SER A 111 -1.06 3.80 4.20
C SER A 111 -1.09 5.25 4.66
N GLN A 112 -0.03 5.73 5.33
CA GLN A 112 0.11 7.13 5.73
C GLN A 112 0.25 8.05 4.51
N ASP A 113 1.13 7.70 3.57
CA ASP A 113 1.34 8.47 2.34
C ASP A 113 0.06 8.56 1.49
N LEU A 114 -0.68 7.44 1.39
CA LEU A 114 -1.97 7.38 0.69
C LEU A 114 -3.01 8.29 1.37
N ASN A 115 -3.14 8.23 2.70
CA ASN A 115 -4.04 9.10 3.45
C ASN A 115 -3.74 10.58 3.25
N GLN A 116 -2.46 10.95 3.35
CA GLN A 116 -2.04 12.34 3.17
C GLN A 116 -2.39 12.83 1.77
N ARG A 117 -2.12 12.02 0.74
CA ARG A 117 -2.52 12.35 -0.63
C ARG A 117 -4.03 12.51 -0.77
N GLN A 118 -4.82 11.58 -0.23
CA GLN A 118 -6.28 11.65 -0.28
C GLN A 118 -6.82 12.91 0.44
N ARG A 119 -6.21 13.33 1.55
CA ARG A 119 -6.51 14.59 2.25
C ARG A 119 -6.29 15.80 1.36
N ILE A 120 -5.12 15.90 0.76
CA ILE A 120 -4.80 17.02 -0.15
C ILE A 120 -5.75 17.01 -1.36
N GLU A 121 -6.04 15.85 -1.95
CA GLU A 121 -6.99 15.74 -3.07
C GLU A 121 -8.41 16.19 -2.66
N ALA A 122 -8.90 15.80 -1.49
CA ALA A 122 -10.21 16.22 -0.99
C ALA A 122 -10.27 17.71 -0.67
N GLU A 123 -9.24 18.26 -0.02
CA GLU A 123 -9.11 19.69 0.31
C GLU A 123 -9.04 20.56 -0.95
N THR A 124 -8.28 20.12 -1.96
CA THR A 124 -8.17 20.84 -3.23
C THR A 124 -9.49 20.84 -3.99
N LEU A 125 -10.21 19.71 -4.05
CA LEU A 125 -11.54 19.66 -4.66
C LEU A 125 -12.54 20.56 -3.92
N TYR A 126 -12.53 20.51 -2.58
CA TYR A 126 -13.37 21.37 -1.75
C TYR A 126 -13.09 22.86 -2.00
N ALA A 127 -11.82 23.27 -2.03
CA ALA A 127 -11.41 24.64 -2.30
C ALA A 127 -11.86 25.12 -3.69
N MET A 128 -11.72 24.27 -4.72
CA MET A 128 -12.20 24.57 -6.08
C MET A 128 -13.71 24.76 -6.12
N GLN A 129 -14.46 23.85 -5.51
CA GLN A 129 -15.93 23.92 -5.48
C GLN A 129 -16.40 25.14 -4.68
N ARG A 130 -15.79 25.41 -3.51
CA ARG A 130 -16.06 26.60 -2.71
C ARG A 130 -15.81 27.89 -3.48
N ARG A 131 -14.71 27.98 -4.23
CA ARG A 131 -14.40 29.14 -5.06
C ARG A 131 -15.47 29.37 -6.15
N VAL A 132 -15.89 28.31 -6.83
CA VAL A 132 -16.97 28.40 -7.83
C VAL A 132 -18.26 28.89 -7.19
N TRP A 133 -18.63 28.35 -6.03
CA TRP A 133 -19.81 28.77 -5.28
C TRP A 133 -19.76 30.24 -4.85
N LEU A 134 -18.65 30.69 -4.27
CA LEU A 134 -18.46 32.09 -3.88
C LEU A 134 -18.59 33.04 -5.09
N LYS A 135 -18.07 32.63 -6.25
CA LYS A 135 -18.22 33.40 -7.49
C LYS A 135 -19.68 33.50 -7.93
N HIS A 136 -20.48 32.45 -7.76
CA HIS A 136 -21.91 32.51 -8.06
C HIS A 136 -22.66 33.41 -7.06
N LEU A 137 -22.33 33.33 -5.78
CA LEU A 137 -22.95 34.15 -4.73
C LEU A 137 -22.65 35.65 -4.92
N SER A 138 -21.43 35.99 -5.34
CA SER A 138 -21.04 37.37 -5.64
C SER A 138 -21.85 38.03 -6.78
N LYS A 139 -22.55 37.24 -7.61
CA LYS A 139 -23.40 37.77 -8.69
C LYS A 139 -24.78 38.20 -8.19
N ASP A 140 -25.26 37.62 -7.09
CA ASP A 140 -26.57 37.89 -6.49
C ASP A 140 -26.41 38.31 -5.01
N PRO A 141 -26.01 39.56 -4.73
CA PRO A 141 -25.69 40.03 -3.38
C PRO A 141 -26.87 39.95 -2.40
N SER A 142 -28.10 39.93 -2.89
CA SER A 142 -29.33 39.76 -2.08
C SER A 142 -29.41 38.42 -1.33
N ARG A 143 -28.62 37.41 -1.70
CA ARG A 143 -28.61 36.07 -1.08
C ARG A 143 -27.50 35.89 -0.02
N THR A 144 -26.75 36.94 0.31
CA THR A 144 -25.50 36.88 1.10
C THR A 144 -25.68 36.93 2.62
N THR A 145 -26.90 36.95 3.15
CA THR A 145 -27.14 37.19 4.60
C THR A 145 -26.89 35.98 5.51
N ASN A 146 -26.66 34.78 4.97
CA ASN A 146 -26.39 33.59 5.77
C ASN A 146 -24.90 33.23 5.72
N ASN A 147 -24.19 33.56 6.81
CA ASN A 147 -22.74 33.41 6.94
C ASN A 147 -22.23 31.97 7.13
N ASP A 148 -23.09 30.94 7.17
CA ASP A 148 -22.66 29.54 7.31
C ASP A 148 -23.19 28.69 6.15
N ILE A 149 -22.59 28.86 4.97
CA ILE A 149 -22.90 28.03 3.81
C ILE A 149 -22.13 26.72 3.92
N PHE A 150 -22.84 25.63 4.23
CA PHE A 150 -22.28 24.27 4.23
C PHE A 150 -21.97 23.80 2.81
N ILE A 151 -20.69 23.55 2.54
CA ILE A 151 -20.23 22.92 1.30
C ILE A 151 -19.78 21.51 1.67
N PRO A 152 -20.40 20.46 1.12
CA PRO A 152 -20.00 19.09 1.41
C PRO A 152 -18.56 18.81 0.97
N SER A 153 -17.74 18.29 1.87
CA SER A 153 -16.39 17.77 1.60
C SER A 153 -16.42 16.24 1.43
N VAL A 154 -15.35 15.69 0.86
CA VAL A 154 -15.17 14.24 0.77
C VAL A 154 -14.60 13.74 2.09
N GLU A 155 -15.33 12.87 2.78
CA GLU A 155 -14.86 12.21 4.00
C GLU A 155 -13.77 11.18 3.66
N ILE A 156 -12.67 11.22 4.42
CA ILE A 156 -11.55 10.29 4.28
C ILE A 156 -11.57 9.36 5.47
N LYS A 157 -11.76 8.07 5.20
CA LYS A 157 -11.77 7.08 6.27
C LYS A 157 -10.33 6.84 6.75
N GLU A 158 -9.97 7.11 7.99
CA GLU A 158 -8.57 6.93 8.40
C GLU A 158 -8.19 5.46 8.68
N ASN A 159 -9.17 4.56 8.65
CA ASN A 159 -8.98 3.15 9.00
C ASN A 159 -8.38 2.30 7.88
N PHE A 160 -7.11 1.93 8.04
CA PHE A 160 -6.36 0.98 7.19
C PHE A 160 -6.20 -0.39 7.86
N TRP A 161 -7.22 -0.81 8.60
CA TRP A 161 -7.18 -2.11 9.26
C TRP A 161 -7.34 -3.23 8.24
N THR A 162 -6.38 -4.14 8.21
CA THR A 162 -6.56 -5.42 7.55
C THR A 162 -7.62 -6.24 8.31
N PRO A 163 -8.32 -7.19 7.66
CA PRO A 163 -9.34 -8.02 8.29
C PRO A 163 -8.83 -8.76 9.55
N TRP A 164 -7.57 -9.22 9.55
CA TRP A 164 -6.99 -9.87 10.72
C TRP A 164 -6.65 -8.89 11.85
N GLN A 165 -6.30 -7.63 11.55
CA GLN A 165 -6.15 -6.60 12.58
C GLN A 165 -7.49 -6.22 13.21
N LYS A 166 -8.59 -6.22 12.43
CA LYS A 166 -9.94 -6.00 12.97
C LYS A 166 -10.40 -7.11 13.90
N SER A 167 -9.93 -8.34 13.70
CA SER A 167 -10.29 -9.49 14.56
C SER A 167 -9.58 -9.52 15.91
N GLN A 168 -8.60 -8.64 16.12
CA GLN A 168 -7.83 -8.51 17.37
C GLN A 168 -8.28 -7.31 18.22
N LEU A 169 -9.31 -6.57 17.77
CA LEU A 169 -9.96 -5.46 18.45
C LEU A 169 -11.34 -5.91 18.95
#